data_AF-A0A965PR28-F1
#
_entry.id   AF-A0A965PR28-F1
#
_cell.length_a   1.000
_cell.length_b   1.000
_cell.length_c   1.000
_cell.angle_alpha   90.00
_cell.angle_beta   90.00
_cell.angle_gamma   90.00
#
_symmetry.space_group_name_H-M   'P 1'
#
loop_
_entity.id
_entity.type
_entity.pdbx_description
1 polymer ?
#
loop_
_entity_poly.entity_id
_entity_poly.type
_entity_poly.pdbx_seq_one_letter_code
_entity_poly.pdbx_strand_id
1 'polypeptide(L)'
;MTNRTRYALAACLLAGCVVVYAIEALRSPTPAPTPNGGLSMRGLFIGPEASADAARLAALCDELAECIELDGVREGGPRLKSGVAFDDLRVAAREARLRGESIGARQPHVKKAIHDYLDAAVGQSGGPVSPEQRSKWVAAYRELSRACADATR
;
A
#
# COMPACT_ATOMS: atom_id res chain seq x y z
N MET A 1 -49.13 -2.08 12.52
CA MET A 1 -48.09 -1.92 13.57
C MET A 1 -48.45 -0.72 14.42
N THR A 2 -48.54 -0.87 15.74
CA THR A 2 -48.84 0.23 16.66
C THR A 2 -47.57 1.03 16.98
N ASN A 3 -47.72 2.30 17.40
CA ASN A 3 -46.58 3.18 17.71
C ASN A 3 -45.66 2.59 18.79
N ARG A 4 -46.21 1.82 19.76
CA ARG A 4 -45.44 1.06 20.75
C ARG A 4 -44.49 0.05 20.11
N THR A 5 -44.90 -0.66 19.05
CA THR A 5 -44.05 -1.62 18.35
C THR A 5 -42.89 -0.94 17.63
N ARG A 6 -43.10 0.27 17.09
CA ARG A 6 -42.05 1.07 16.42
C ARG A 6 -41.00 1.57 17.41
N TYR A 7 -41.42 2.08 18.57
CA TYR A 7 -40.49 2.52 19.61
C TYR A 7 -39.69 1.38 20.22
N ALA A 8 -40.31 0.20 20.41
CA ALA A 8 -39.60 -0.99 20.88
C ALA A 8 -38.51 -1.43 19.87
N LEU A 9 -38.81 -1.45 18.58
CA LEU A 9 -37.84 -1.80 17.54
C LEU A 9 -36.70 -0.77 17.43
N ALA A 10 -37.01 0.53 17.52
CA ALA A 10 -36.00 1.58 17.51
C ALA A 10 -35.06 1.49 18.72
N ALA A 11 -35.60 1.20 19.91
CA ALA A 11 -34.80 1.00 21.12
C ALA A 11 -33.90 -0.24 21.03
N CYS A 12 -34.39 -1.35 20.47
CA CYS A 12 -33.58 -2.54 20.24
C CYS A 12 -32.45 -2.30 19.23
N LEU A 13 -32.71 -1.55 18.15
CA LEU A 13 -31.67 -1.18 17.17
C LEU A 13 -30.60 -0.29 17.79
N LEU A 14 -31.00 0.74 18.53
CA LEU A 14 -30.06 1.63 19.24
C LEU A 14 -29.21 0.86 20.25
N ALA A 15 -29.82 -0.02 21.05
CA ALA A 15 -29.09 -0.86 22.00
C ALA A 15 -28.09 -1.79 21.28
N GLY A 16 -28.50 -2.39 20.15
CA GLY A 16 -27.62 -3.21 19.31
C GLY A 16 -26.40 -2.43 18.78
N CYS A 17 -26.60 -1.21 18.27
CA CYS A 17 -25.52 -0.37 17.77
C CYS A 17 -24.52 0.01 18.88
N VAL A 18 -25.01 0.35 20.07
CA VAL A 18 -24.15 0.69 21.22
C VAL A 18 -23.31 -0.50 21.67
N VAL A 19 -23.89 -1.71 21.68
CA VAL A 19 -23.17 -2.93 22.05
C VAL A 19 -22.10 -3.27 21.02
N VAL A 20 -22.39 -3.17 19.72
CA VAL A 20 -21.40 -3.41 18.65
C VAL A 20 -20.25 -2.41 18.75
N TYR A 21 -20.54 -1.12 18.93
CA TYR A 21 -19.52 -0.08 19.09
C TYR A 21 -18.64 -0.31 20.32
N ALA A 22 -19.22 -0.69 21.45
CA ALA A 22 -18.47 -1.00 22.67
C ALA A 22 -17.56 -2.23 22.50
N ILE A 23 -18.03 -3.26 21.78
CA ILE A 23 -17.23 -4.46 21.47
C ILE A 23 -16.05 -4.10 20.55
N GLU A 24 -16.25 -3.25 19.55
CA GLU A 24 -15.16 -2.79 18.68
C GLU A 24 -14.17 -1.89 19.43
N ALA A 25 -14.64 -0.98 20.28
CA ALA A 25 -13.78 -0.11 21.08
C ALA A 25 -12.90 -0.87 22.08
N LEU A 26 -13.34 -2.05 22.53
CA LEU A 26 -12.60 -2.91 23.46
C LEU A 26 -11.69 -3.92 22.77
N ARG A 27 -11.78 -4.09 21.44
CA ARG A 27 -10.84 -4.93 20.70
C ARG A 27 -9.51 -4.20 20.57
N SER A 28 -8.55 -4.61 21.40
CA SER A 28 -7.14 -4.37 21.05
C SER A 28 -6.86 -5.10 19.74
N PRO A 29 -6.30 -4.45 18.71
CA PRO A 29 -5.95 -5.14 17.48
C PRO A 29 -4.94 -6.23 17.82
N THR A 30 -5.33 -7.49 17.62
CA THR A 30 -4.39 -8.60 17.70
C THR A 30 -3.37 -8.37 16.59
N PRO A 31 -2.07 -8.23 16.90
CA PRO A 31 -1.07 -8.05 15.85
C PRO A 31 -1.14 -9.28 14.93
N ALA A 32 -1.42 -9.05 13.64
CA ALA A 32 -1.37 -10.11 12.66
C ALA A 32 0.04 -10.75 12.69
N PRO A 33 0.15 -12.07 12.51
CA PRO A 33 1.44 -12.75 12.58
C PRO A 33 2.41 -12.15 11.57
N THR A 34 3.61 -11.81 12.04
CA THR A 34 4.69 -11.26 11.21
C THR A 34 5.03 -12.25 10.10
N PRO A 35 4.96 -11.88 8.81
CA PRO A 35 5.45 -12.73 7.73
C PRO A 35 6.93 -13.04 7.96
N ASN A 36 7.30 -14.32 7.97
CA ASN A 36 8.68 -14.75 8.20
C ASN A 36 9.60 -14.24 7.07
N GLY A 37 10.55 -13.35 7.40
CA GLY A 37 11.72 -13.01 6.57
C GLY A 37 11.55 -11.92 5.50
N GLY A 38 10.37 -11.30 5.37
CA GLY A 38 10.07 -10.27 4.38
C GLY A 38 10.24 -8.82 4.88
N LEU A 39 10.04 -7.85 3.99
CA LEU A 39 10.00 -6.44 4.34
C LEU A 39 8.79 -6.17 5.25
N SER A 40 8.99 -5.51 6.38
CA SER A 40 7.91 -5.12 7.29
C SER A 40 7.74 -3.61 7.35
N MET A 41 6.52 -3.14 7.09
CA MET A 41 6.14 -1.72 7.23
C MET A 41 5.30 -1.45 8.49
N ARG A 42 5.15 -2.47 9.36
CA ARG A 42 4.33 -2.38 10.57
C ARG A 42 4.88 -1.29 11.51
N GLY A 43 4.00 -0.39 11.93
CA GLY A 43 4.35 0.71 12.84
C GLY A 43 5.10 1.89 12.21
N LEU A 44 5.36 1.87 10.89
CA LEU A 44 6.03 2.99 10.20
C LEU A 44 5.06 4.08 9.74
N PHE A 45 3.79 3.73 9.50
CA PHE A 45 2.73 4.69 9.17
C PHE A 45 2.18 5.29 10.47
N ILE A 46 2.24 6.62 10.58
CA ILE A 46 1.88 7.35 11.81
C ILE A 46 0.87 8.46 11.47
N GLY A 47 -0.06 8.72 12.39
CA GLY A 47 -1.03 9.79 12.30
C GLY A 47 -2.43 9.35 11.87
N PRO A 48 -3.39 10.29 11.78
CA PRO A 48 -4.79 9.99 11.53
C PRO A 48 -5.04 9.36 10.15
N GLU A 49 -4.20 9.68 9.17
CA GLU A 49 -4.27 9.14 7.80
C GLU A 49 -3.41 7.88 7.60
N ALA A 50 -2.75 7.35 8.64
CA ALA A 50 -1.76 6.27 8.53
C ALA A 50 -2.28 5.06 7.75
N SER A 51 -3.49 4.58 8.06
CA SER A 51 -4.11 3.44 7.39
C SER A 51 -4.44 3.75 5.92
N ALA A 52 -4.97 4.95 5.65
CA ALA A 52 -5.29 5.38 4.28
C ALA A 52 -4.02 5.56 3.44
N ASP A 53 -2.94 6.11 4.02
CA ASP A 53 -1.64 6.26 3.36
C ASP A 53 -1.01 4.91 3.04
N ALA A 54 -1.08 3.94 3.96
CA ALA A 54 -0.60 2.58 3.74
C ALA A 54 -1.38 1.87 2.62
N ALA A 55 -2.71 1.97 2.61
CA ALA A 55 -3.55 1.40 1.56
C ALA A 55 -3.28 2.04 0.19
N ARG A 56 -3.14 3.37 0.12
CA ARG A 56 -2.79 4.09 -1.12
C ARG A 56 -1.42 3.68 -1.64
N LEU A 57 -0.44 3.53 -0.76
CA LEU A 57 0.92 3.16 -1.13
C LEU A 57 0.99 1.70 -1.58
N ALA A 58 0.24 0.80 -0.92
CA ALA A 58 0.11 -0.59 -1.35
C ALA A 58 -0.43 -0.67 -2.79
N ALA A 59 -1.55 -0.01 -3.06
CA ALA A 59 -2.16 0.04 -4.39
C ALA A 59 -1.21 0.64 -5.45
N LEU A 60 -0.53 1.74 -5.13
CA LEU A 60 0.45 2.35 -6.04
C LEU A 60 1.59 1.40 -6.39
N CYS A 61 2.14 0.69 -5.40
CA CYS A 61 3.22 -0.27 -5.64
C CYS A 61 2.74 -1.45 -6.50
N ASP A 62 1.54 -1.96 -6.27
CA ASP A 62 0.97 -3.06 -7.07
C ASP A 62 0.81 -2.66 -8.54
N GLU A 63 0.26 -1.47 -8.80
CA GLU A 63 0.06 -0.96 -10.15
C GLU A 63 1.37 -0.67 -10.88
N LEU A 64 2.40 -0.20 -10.17
CA LEU A 64 3.73 -0.03 -10.76
C LEU A 64 4.32 -1.38 -11.18
N ALA A 65 4.15 -2.42 -10.35
CA ALA A 65 4.57 -3.77 -10.69
C ALA A 65 3.86 -4.28 -11.96
N GLU A 66 2.54 -4.10 -12.02
CA GLU A 66 1.72 -4.50 -13.18
C GLU A 66 2.15 -3.73 -14.45
N CYS A 67 2.33 -2.42 -14.36
CA CYS A 67 2.78 -1.60 -15.50
C CYS A 67 4.13 -2.05 -16.05
N ILE A 68 5.10 -2.35 -15.17
CA ILE A 68 6.44 -2.80 -15.56
C ILE A 68 6.39 -4.21 -16.18
N GLU A 69 5.57 -5.10 -15.62
CA GLU A 69 5.38 -6.47 -16.11
C GLU A 69 4.71 -6.50 -17.49
N LEU A 70 3.63 -5.74 -17.66
CA LEU A 70 2.91 -5.60 -18.93
C LEU A 70 3.80 -4.98 -20.02
N ASP A 71 4.58 -3.95 -19.70
CA ASP A 71 5.55 -3.38 -20.64
C ASP A 71 6.62 -4.40 -21.06
N GLY A 72 7.00 -5.30 -20.14
CA GLY A 72 8.00 -6.33 -20.37
C GLY A 72 7.62 -7.36 -21.43
N VAL A 73 6.33 -7.66 -21.57
CA VAL A 73 5.80 -8.68 -22.50
C VAL A 73 5.22 -8.09 -23.80
N ARG A 74 5.39 -6.78 -24.00
CA ARG A 74 4.81 -6.06 -25.13
C ARG A 74 5.40 -6.48 -26.48
N GLU A 75 4.54 -6.65 -27.48
CA GLU A 75 4.97 -6.89 -28.87
C GLU A 75 5.79 -5.70 -29.42
N GLY A 76 6.90 -6.02 -30.09
CA GLY A 76 7.90 -5.02 -30.51
C GLY A 76 8.85 -4.55 -29.40
N GLY A 77 8.74 -5.16 -28.21
CA GLY A 77 9.65 -4.99 -27.09
C GLY A 77 9.24 -3.90 -26.08
N PRO A 78 9.88 -3.90 -24.90
CA PRO A 78 9.57 -2.97 -23.81
C PRO A 78 9.87 -1.51 -24.20
N ARG A 79 9.00 -0.59 -23.77
CA ARG A 79 9.25 0.85 -23.89
C ARG A 79 10.12 1.36 -22.75
N LEU A 80 9.94 0.81 -21.54
CA LEU A 80 10.69 1.21 -20.36
C LEU A 80 12.02 0.46 -20.34
N LYS A 81 13.02 1.00 -21.04
CA LYS A 81 14.29 0.29 -21.29
C LYS A 81 15.36 0.52 -20.22
N SER A 82 15.13 1.41 -19.26
CA SER A 82 16.12 1.83 -18.27
C SER A 82 15.53 2.02 -16.88
N GLY A 83 16.39 1.99 -15.85
CA GLY A 83 15.99 2.28 -14.48
C GLY A 83 15.44 3.70 -14.32
N VAL A 84 15.96 4.67 -15.08
CA VAL A 84 15.41 6.03 -15.12
C VAL A 84 13.97 6.03 -15.62
N ALA A 85 13.62 5.24 -16.64
CA ALA A 85 12.25 5.16 -17.13
C ALA A 85 11.28 4.58 -16.06
N PHE A 86 11.76 3.69 -15.19
CA PHE A 86 10.97 3.22 -14.04
C PHE A 86 10.80 4.31 -12.98
N ASP A 87 11.82 5.15 -12.76
CA ASP A 87 11.70 6.28 -11.86
C ASP A 87 10.73 7.35 -12.38
N ASP A 88 10.81 7.68 -13.68
CA ASP A 88 9.88 8.60 -14.34
C ASP A 88 8.43 8.09 -14.23
N LEU A 89 8.21 6.79 -14.48
CA LEU A 89 6.90 6.15 -14.28
C LEU A 89 6.42 6.31 -12.84
N ARG A 90 7.27 6.06 -11.85
CA ARG A 90 6.94 6.18 -10.42
C ARG A 90 6.62 7.62 -10.02
N VAL A 91 7.36 8.60 -10.54
CA VAL A 91 7.08 10.03 -10.34
C VAL A 91 5.73 10.39 -10.94
N ALA A 92 5.50 10.08 -12.21
CA ALA A 92 4.25 10.36 -12.90
C ALA A 92 3.03 9.69 -12.23
N ALA A 93 3.15 8.42 -11.84
CA ALA A 93 2.08 7.68 -11.17
C ALA A 93 1.71 8.33 -9.82
N ARG A 94 2.72 8.76 -9.05
CA ARG A 94 2.51 9.49 -7.79
C ARG A 94 1.85 10.84 -8.02
N GLU A 95 2.30 11.63 -8.98
CA GLU A 95 1.69 12.92 -9.30
C GLU A 95 0.21 12.77 -9.68
N ALA A 96 -0.11 11.77 -10.51
CA ALA A 96 -1.47 11.49 -10.95
C ALA A 96 -2.37 10.97 -9.81
N ARG A 97 -1.89 9.98 -9.04
CA ARG A 97 -2.69 9.29 -8.01
C ARG A 97 -2.80 10.07 -6.71
N LEU A 98 -1.78 10.82 -6.33
CA LEU A 98 -1.69 11.51 -5.04
C LEU A 98 -1.96 13.03 -5.16
N ARG A 99 -2.31 13.53 -6.36
CA ARG A 99 -2.73 14.92 -6.61
C ARG A 99 -1.73 15.97 -6.08
N GLY A 100 -0.44 15.68 -6.18
CA GLY A 100 0.64 16.57 -5.74
C GLY A 100 0.98 16.50 -4.24
N GLU A 101 0.21 15.80 -3.41
CA GLU A 101 0.59 15.55 -2.02
C GLU A 101 1.49 14.31 -1.91
N SER A 102 2.74 14.52 -1.49
CA SER A 102 3.67 13.41 -1.29
C SER A 102 3.32 12.65 -0.01
N ILE A 103 2.90 11.38 -0.11
CA ILE A 103 2.84 10.45 1.05
C ILE A 103 4.18 10.45 1.77
N GLY A 104 5.30 10.56 1.05
CA GLY A 104 6.63 10.63 1.67
C GLY A 104 6.89 11.90 2.49
N ALA A 105 6.11 12.96 2.32
CA ALA A 105 6.14 14.13 3.20
C ALA A 105 5.34 13.89 4.49
N ARG A 106 4.19 13.20 4.41
CA ARG A 106 3.40 12.80 5.59
C ARG A 106 4.03 11.65 6.37
N GLN A 107 4.68 10.72 5.67
CA GLN A 107 5.23 9.47 6.17
C GLN A 107 6.73 9.36 5.85
N PRO A 108 7.59 10.23 6.43
CA PRO A 108 9.02 10.26 6.11
C PRO A 108 9.75 8.95 6.46
N HIS A 109 9.31 8.26 7.51
CA HIS A 109 9.87 6.95 7.92
C HIS A 109 9.59 5.87 6.87
N VAL A 110 8.39 5.87 6.31
CA VAL A 110 8.01 4.96 5.21
C VAL A 110 8.84 5.26 3.97
N LYS A 111 8.98 6.54 3.59
CA LYS A 111 9.82 6.95 2.46
C LYS A 111 11.25 6.38 2.59
N LYS A 112 11.85 6.51 3.78
CA LYS A 112 13.20 5.99 4.05
C LYS A 112 13.24 4.46 3.94
N ALA A 113 12.30 3.75 4.56
CA ALA A 113 12.27 2.28 4.50
C ALA A 113 12.13 1.75 3.07
N ILE A 114 11.30 2.39 2.25
CA ILE A 114 11.15 2.03 0.83
C ILE A 114 12.44 2.27 0.05
N HIS A 115 13.08 3.42 0.28
CA HIS A 115 14.37 3.74 -0.37
C HIS A 115 15.43 2.68 -0.02
N ASP A 116 15.63 2.42 1.26
CA ASP A 116 16.63 1.45 1.73
C ASP A 116 16.37 0.04 1.18
N TYR A 117 15.08 -0.35 1.12
CA TYR A 117 14.68 -1.64 0.55
C TYR A 117 14.95 -1.73 -0.96
N LEU A 118 14.56 -0.72 -1.74
CA LEU A 118 14.77 -0.73 -3.19
C LEU A 118 16.27 -0.70 -3.54
N ASP A 119 17.06 0.11 -2.83
CA ASP A 119 18.51 0.12 -3.00
C ASP A 119 19.13 -1.26 -2.76
N ALA A 120 18.68 -1.99 -1.74
CA ALA A 120 19.15 -3.34 -1.46
C ALA A 120 18.64 -4.38 -2.49
N ALA A 121 17.38 -4.27 -2.93
CA ALA A 121 16.73 -5.29 -3.76
C ALA A 121 17.10 -5.18 -5.24
N VAL A 122 17.19 -3.97 -5.77
CA VAL A 122 17.33 -3.70 -7.22
C VAL A 122 18.51 -2.79 -7.56
N GLY A 123 19.16 -2.20 -6.56
CA GLY A 123 20.32 -1.32 -6.75
C GLY A 123 19.96 0.08 -7.25
N GLN A 124 21.00 0.87 -7.50
CA GLN A 124 20.87 2.30 -7.86
C GLN A 124 21.15 2.60 -9.35
N SER A 125 21.29 1.57 -10.19
CA SER A 125 21.63 1.78 -11.60
C SER A 125 20.43 2.31 -12.40
N GLY A 126 20.59 3.51 -12.95
CA GLY A 126 19.64 4.09 -13.92
C GLY A 126 19.81 3.56 -15.36
N GLY A 127 20.75 2.64 -15.59
CA GLY A 127 21.11 2.12 -16.91
C GLY A 127 20.07 1.18 -17.54
N PRO A 128 20.42 0.52 -18.66
CA PRO A 128 19.55 -0.44 -19.31
C PRO A 128 19.08 -1.55 -18.36
N VAL A 129 17.82 -1.94 -18.48
CA VAL A 129 17.20 -2.97 -17.63
C VAL A 129 17.07 -4.27 -18.41
N SER A 130 17.73 -5.32 -17.92
CA SER A 130 17.57 -6.68 -18.46
C SER A 130 16.21 -7.29 -18.07
N PRO A 131 15.75 -8.36 -18.75
CA PRO A 131 14.56 -9.10 -18.32
C PRO A 131 14.62 -9.56 -16.87
N GLU A 132 15.77 -10.05 -16.41
CA GLU A 132 15.96 -10.53 -15.04
C GLU A 132 15.90 -9.37 -14.03
N GLN A 133 16.49 -8.22 -14.37
CA GLN A 133 16.38 -7.02 -13.54
C GLN A 133 14.94 -6.51 -13.48
N ARG A 134 14.20 -6.58 -14.59
CA ARG A 134 12.77 -6.23 -14.60
C ARG A 134 11.98 -7.13 -13.66
N SER A 135 12.21 -8.44 -13.69
CA SER A 135 11.57 -9.38 -12.77
C SER A 135 11.87 -9.05 -11.30
N LYS A 136 13.11 -8.61 -10.99
CA LYS A 136 13.46 -8.13 -9.64
C LYS A 136 12.68 -6.87 -9.24
N TRP A 137 12.55 -5.89 -10.15
CA TRP A 137 11.73 -4.69 -9.92
C TRP A 137 10.26 -5.03 -9.67
N VAL A 138 9.68 -5.91 -10.48
CA VAL A 138 8.29 -6.38 -10.28
C VAL A 138 8.14 -7.06 -8.91
N ALA A 139 9.06 -7.96 -8.56
CA ALA A 139 9.04 -8.65 -7.27
C ALA A 139 9.18 -7.67 -6.09
N ALA A 140 10.07 -6.69 -6.18
CA ALA A 140 10.27 -5.68 -5.15
C ALA A 140 9.03 -4.81 -4.94
N TYR A 141 8.38 -4.36 -6.02
CA TYR A 141 7.13 -3.59 -5.90
C TYR A 141 5.96 -4.43 -5.36
N ARG A 142 5.86 -5.71 -5.71
CA ARG A 142 4.86 -6.62 -5.12
C ARG A 142 5.10 -6.86 -3.63
N GLU A 143 6.36 -7.01 -3.21
CA GLU A 143 6.70 -7.13 -1.79
C GLU A 143 6.37 -5.84 -1.01
N LEU A 144 6.69 -4.68 -1.58
CA LEU A 144 6.30 -3.39 -1.01
C LEU A 144 4.78 -3.25 -0.88
N SER A 145 4.04 -3.64 -1.90
CA SER A 145 2.57 -3.65 -1.89
C SER A 145 2.04 -4.49 -0.73
N ARG A 146 2.50 -5.75 -0.61
CA ARG A 146 2.14 -6.65 0.49
C ARG A 146 2.47 -6.06 1.85
N ALA A 147 3.71 -5.58 2.04
CA ALA A 147 4.17 -5.04 3.31
C ALA A 147 3.36 -3.81 3.74
N CYS A 148 3.00 -2.93 2.80
CA CYS A 148 2.14 -1.78 3.08
C CYS A 148 0.70 -2.20 3.41
N ALA A 149 0.14 -3.18 2.70
CA ALA A 149 -1.19 -3.72 2.98
C ALA A 149 -1.26 -4.42 4.35
N ASP A 150 -0.19 -5.12 4.75
CA ASP A 150 -0.11 -5.75 6.06
C ASP A 150 0.12 -4.75 7.20
N ALA A 151 0.64 -3.55 6.91
CA ALA A 151 0.77 -2.49 7.90
C ALA A 151 -0.57 -1.95 8.40
N THR A 152 -1.66 -2.16 7.65
CA THR A 152 -3.03 -1.76 8.05
C THR A 152 -3.81 -2.86 8.78
N ARG A 153 -3.21 -4.03 8.99
CA ARG A 153 -3.83 -5.20 9.64
C ARG A 153 -3.25 -5.45 11.02
#